data_AF-A0A933WPH3-F1
#
_entry.id   AF-A0A933WPH3-F1
#
_cell.length_a   1.000
_cell.length_b   1.000
_cell.length_c   1.000
_cell.angle_alpha   90.00
_cell.angle_beta   90.00
_cell.angle_gamma   90.00
#
_symmetry.space_group_name_H-M   'P 1'
#
loop_
_entity.id
_entity.type
_entity.pdbx_description
1 polymer ?
#
loop_
_entity_poly.entity_id
_entity_poly.type
_entity_poly.pdbx_seq_one_letter_code
_entity_poly.pdbx_strand_id
1 'polypeptide(L)'
;MREASKGEQTRYYPLIFFVVCFSLLLYSIQSCLALSDGEIIALQSKLKNKPVGERIAFWAEKFIGVPYDKDPLGEYVSRTVITADERVDCMYLTFRAVELALSGTPEEAVD
;
A
#
# COMPACT_ATOMS: atom_id res chain seq x y z
N MET A 1 -13.65 30.30 43.75
CA MET A 1 -14.18 29.25 42.86
C MET A 1 -13.77 29.57 41.42
N ARG A 2 -12.93 28.69 40.82
CA ARG A 2 -13.09 28.19 39.44
C ARG A 2 -13.06 29.20 38.25
N GLU A 3 -11.97 29.96 38.04
CA GLU A 3 -11.79 30.73 36.77
C GLU A 3 -10.41 30.59 36.08
N ALA A 4 -9.35 30.13 36.76
CA ALA A 4 -8.01 30.05 36.16
C ALA A 4 -7.77 28.88 35.18
N SER A 5 -8.70 27.92 35.07
CA SER A 5 -8.51 26.69 34.27
C SER A 5 -8.89 26.82 32.78
N LYS A 6 -9.60 27.88 32.37
CA LYS A 6 -10.17 27.98 31.01
C LYS A 6 -9.16 28.45 29.94
N GLY A 7 -8.18 29.27 30.30
CA GLY A 7 -7.25 29.89 29.34
C GLY A 7 -6.20 28.93 28.76
N GLU A 8 -5.75 27.96 29.56
CA GLU A 8 -4.85 26.89 29.10
C GLU A 8 -5.58 25.95 28.14
N GLN A 9 -6.81 25.57 28.49
CA GLN A 9 -7.61 24.61 27.72
C GLN A 9 -7.92 25.11 26.31
N THR A 10 -8.18 26.42 26.13
CA THR A 10 -8.42 27.03 24.81
C THR A 10 -7.22 27.02 23.86
N ARG A 11 -5.99 26.95 24.36
CA ARG A 11 -4.76 27.01 23.54
C ARG A 11 -4.42 25.67 22.88
N TYR A 12 -4.86 24.55 23.46
CA TYR A 12 -4.57 23.20 22.93
C TYR A 12 -5.49 22.79 21.78
N TYR A 13 -6.73 23.28 21.71
CA TYR A 13 -7.68 22.90 20.65
C TYR A 13 -7.19 23.14 19.22
N PRO A 14 -6.59 24.29 18.85
CA PRO A 14 -6.07 24.47 17.50
C PRO A 14 -4.90 23.53 17.20
N LEU A 15 -4.03 23.25 18.18
CA LEU A 15 -2.92 22.32 18.03
C LEU A 15 -3.43 20.88 17.82
N ILE A 16 -4.39 20.44 18.64
CA ILE A 16 -5.02 19.12 18.55
C ILE A 16 -5.74 18.98 17.20
N PHE A 17 -6.47 20.01 16.76
CA PHE A 17 -7.14 20.03 15.47
C PHE A 17 -6.13 19.91 14.32
N PHE A 18 -5.02 20.65 14.37
CA PHE A 18 -3.94 20.52 13.38
C PHE A 18 -3.32 19.12 13.37
N VAL A 19 -3.07 18.53 14.54
CA VAL A 19 -2.52 17.16 14.66
C VAL A 19 -3.50 16.14 14.08
N VAL A 20 -4.80 16.26 14.38
CA VAL A 20 -5.83 15.36 13.84
C VAL A 20 -5.94 15.51 12.32
N CYS A 21 -6.04 16.73 11.79
CA CYS A 21 -6.08 16.98 10.35
C CYS A 21 -4.82 16.47 9.63
N PHE A 22 -3.64 16.69 10.22
CA PHE A 22 -2.38 16.18 9.67
C PHE A 22 -2.33 14.65 9.70
N SER A 23 -2.79 14.01 10.78
CA SER A 23 -2.87 12.54 10.86
C SER A 23 -3.82 11.94 9.82
N LEU A 24 -4.97 12.57 9.57
CA LEU A 24 -5.92 12.17 8.53
C LEU A 24 -5.33 12.36 7.12
N LEU A 25 -4.60 13.46 6.89
CA LEU A 25 -3.90 13.70 5.64
C LEU A 25 -2.82 12.63 5.40
N LEU A 26 -2.00 12.33 6.40
CA LEU A 26 -0.95 11.30 6.29
C LEU A 26 -1.52 9.91 6.02
N TYR A 27 -2.65 9.57 6.65
CA TYR A 27 -3.34 8.29 6.42
C TYR A 27 -3.76 8.12 4.96
N SER A 28 -4.20 9.21 4.30
CA SER A 28 -4.59 9.17 2.88
C SER A 28 -3.41 8.99 1.91
N ILE A 29 -2.19 9.35 2.29
CA ILE A 29 -0.99 9.21 1.45
C ILE A 29 -0.50 7.75 1.42
N GLN A 30 -0.79 6.98 2.47
CA GLN A 30 -0.28 5.63 2.67
C GLN A 30 -0.78 4.64 1.61
N SER A 31 -1.89 4.94 0.93
CA SER A 31 -2.50 4.08 -0.11
C SER A 31 -1.86 4.18 -1.50
N CYS A 32 -0.85 5.03 -1.69
CA CYS A 32 -0.28 5.30 -3.02
C CYS A 32 1.19 4.87 -3.18
N LEU A 33 1.76 4.16 -2.20
CA LEU A 33 3.14 3.69 -2.27
C LEU A 33 3.21 2.30 -2.87
N ALA A 34 4.04 2.13 -3.91
CA ALA A 34 4.40 0.83 -4.46
C ALA A 34 5.09 -0.05 -3.41
N LEU A 35 4.95 -1.37 -3.57
CA LEU A 35 5.67 -2.36 -2.77
C LEU A 35 7.18 -2.24 -3.03
N SER A 36 7.96 -2.13 -1.97
CA SER A 36 9.42 -2.12 -2.08
C SER A 36 9.99 -3.54 -2.09
N ASP A 37 11.13 -3.74 -2.78
CA ASP A 37 11.82 -5.04 -2.85
C ASP A 37 12.14 -5.60 -1.45
N GLY A 38 12.55 -4.74 -0.51
CA GLY A 38 12.82 -5.14 0.87
C GLY A 38 11.59 -5.67 1.61
N GLU A 39 10.42 -5.08 1.35
CA GLU A 39 9.14 -5.60 1.85
C GLU A 39 8.81 -6.93 1.18
N ILE A 40 9.01 -7.03 -0.13
CA ILE A 40 8.71 -8.24 -0.90
C ILE A 40 9.53 -9.42 -0.38
N ILE A 41 10.85 -9.27 -0.21
CA ILE A 41 11.75 -10.30 0.32
C ILE A 41 11.29 -10.78 1.70
N ALA A 42 10.97 -9.83 2.59
CA ALA A 42 10.57 -10.14 3.95
C ALA A 42 9.24 -10.93 3.98
N LEU A 43 8.31 -10.62 3.07
CA LEU A 43 7.02 -11.28 2.96
C LEU A 43 7.12 -12.65 2.27
N GLN A 44 7.85 -12.76 1.16
CA GLN A 44 8.08 -14.04 0.48
C GLN A 44 8.70 -15.08 1.43
N SER A 45 9.68 -14.65 2.25
CA SER A 45 10.29 -15.50 3.28
C SER A 45 9.27 -16.03 4.30
N LYS A 46 8.31 -15.20 4.72
CA LYS A 46 7.25 -15.58 5.66
C LYS A 46 6.21 -16.50 5.05
N LEU A 47 5.96 -16.37 3.74
CA LEU A 47 4.92 -17.09 3.02
C LEU A 47 5.39 -18.41 2.41
N LYS A 48 6.70 -18.69 2.40
CA LYS A 48 7.32 -19.83 1.71
C LYS A 48 6.66 -21.19 1.95
N ASN A 49 6.17 -21.44 3.16
CA ASN A 49 5.57 -22.72 3.56
C ASN A 49 4.03 -22.73 3.49
N LYS A 50 3.42 -21.67 2.95
CA LYS A 50 1.96 -21.58 2.80
C LYS A 50 1.50 -22.20 1.48
N PRO A 51 0.28 -22.77 1.44
CA PRO A 51 -0.33 -23.18 0.17
C PRO A 51 -0.37 -22.03 -0.83
N VAL A 52 -0.18 -22.33 -2.12
CA VAL A 52 -0.11 -21.29 -3.17
C VAL A 52 -1.35 -20.39 -3.19
N GLY A 53 -2.55 -20.94 -2.96
CA GLY A 53 -3.77 -20.15 -2.88
C GLY A 53 -3.78 -19.14 -1.73
N GLU A 54 -3.24 -19.50 -0.57
CA GLU A 54 -3.07 -18.57 0.56
C GLU A 54 -2.05 -17.47 0.21
N ARG A 55 -0.99 -17.81 -0.52
CA ARG A 55 0.02 -16.84 -0.97
C ARG A 55 -0.58 -15.84 -1.95
N ILE A 56 -1.37 -16.30 -2.93
CA ILE A 56 -2.07 -15.45 -3.90
C ILE A 56 -3.04 -14.51 -3.19
N ALA A 57 -3.87 -15.04 -2.29
CA ALA A 57 -4.82 -14.23 -1.52
C ALA A 57 -4.10 -13.15 -0.70
N PHE A 58 -3.02 -13.52 -0.01
CA PHE A 58 -2.20 -12.58 0.76
C PHE A 58 -1.63 -11.46 -0.12
N TRP A 59 -1.10 -11.78 -1.30
CA TRP A 59 -0.54 -10.76 -2.19
C TRP A 59 -1.63 -9.88 -2.79
N ALA A 60 -2.77 -10.43 -3.17
CA ALA A 60 -3.92 -9.65 -3.64
C ALA A 60 -4.40 -8.64 -2.58
N GLU A 61 -4.40 -9.03 -1.30
CA GLU A 61 -4.77 -8.13 -0.19
C GLU A 61 -3.85 -6.91 -0.08
N LYS A 62 -2.58 -7.00 -0.52
CA LYS A 62 -1.66 -5.85 -0.51
C LYS A 62 -2.06 -4.74 -1.47
N PHE A 63 -2.89 -5.04 -2.46
CA PHE A 63 -3.39 -4.06 -3.43
C PHE A 63 -4.76 -3.47 -3.03
N ILE A 64 -5.33 -3.84 -1.88
CA ILE A 64 -6.58 -3.24 -1.42
C ILE A 64 -6.34 -1.75 -1.12
N GLY A 65 -7.11 -0.90 -1.79
CA GLY A 65 -7.02 0.55 -1.65
C GLY A 65 -6.00 1.22 -2.59
N VAL A 66 -5.22 0.43 -3.34
CA VAL A 66 -4.39 0.96 -4.43
C VAL A 66 -5.30 1.55 -5.52
N PRO A 67 -5.02 2.76 -6.04
CA PRO A 67 -5.87 3.36 -7.05
C PRO A 67 -5.97 2.51 -8.31
N TYR A 68 -7.17 2.49 -8.91
CA TYR A 68 -7.41 1.80 -10.17
C TYR A 68 -6.68 2.50 -11.31
N ASP A 69 -5.96 1.74 -12.12
CA ASP A 69 -5.32 2.22 -13.34
C ASP A 69 -6.37 2.46 -14.44
N LYS A 70 -6.35 3.65 -15.02
CA LYS A 70 -7.32 4.09 -16.04
C LYS A 70 -6.76 4.03 -17.45
N ASP A 71 -5.49 3.68 -17.63
CA ASP A 71 -4.90 3.47 -18.94
C ASP A 71 -5.55 2.24 -19.59
N PRO A 72 -6.20 2.38 -20.77
CA PRO A 72 -6.83 1.24 -21.43
C PRO A 72 -5.85 0.13 -21.84
N LEU A 73 -4.56 0.43 -21.96
CA LEU A 73 -3.52 -0.57 -22.22
C LEU A 73 -2.89 -1.13 -20.94
N GLY A 74 -3.13 -0.47 -19.80
CA GLY A 74 -2.38 -0.66 -18.56
C GLY A 74 -1.09 0.17 -18.54
N GLU A 75 -0.84 0.86 -17.42
CA GLU A 75 0.34 1.69 -17.17
C GLU A 75 1.64 0.90 -17.29
N TYR A 76 1.62 -0.37 -16.90
CA TYR A 76 2.77 -1.25 -17.05
C TYR A 76 3.15 -1.43 -18.53
N VAL A 77 2.15 -1.51 -19.43
CA VAL A 77 2.38 -1.58 -20.87
C VAL A 77 2.79 -0.22 -21.42
N SER A 78 2.02 0.84 -21.13
CA SER A 78 2.24 2.15 -21.74
C SER A 78 3.54 2.81 -21.28
N ARG A 79 3.98 2.56 -20.05
CA ARG A 79 5.26 3.04 -19.50
C ARG A 79 6.42 2.08 -19.79
N THR A 80 6.17 0.92 -20.39
CA THR A 80 7.18 -0.12 -20.64
C THR A 80 7.93 -0.50 -19.36
N VAL A 81 7.18 -0.71 -18.28
CA VAL A 81 7.70 -1.13 -16.97
C VAL A 81 7.10 -2.48 -16.61
N ILE A 82 7.88 -3.31 -15.93
CA ILE A 82 7.39 -4.62 -15.48
C ILE A 82 6.50 -4.48 -14.24
N THR A 83 6.83 -3.51 -13.38
CA THR A 83 6.07 -3.22 -12.15
C THR A 83 5.47 -1.82 -12.19
N ALA A 84 4.19 -1.74 -11.81
CA ALA A 84 3.39 -0.53 -11.70
C ALA A 84 2.51 -0.60 -10.42
N ASP A 85 3.11 -1.01 -9.30
CA ASP A 85 2.37 -1.28 -8.05
C ASP A 85 1.68 -0.03 -7.46
N GLU A 86 1.94 1.18 -7.96
CA GLU A 86 1.27 2.41 -7.52
C GLU A 86 -0.18 2.52 -8.00
N ARG A 87 -0.53 1.88 -9.13
CA ARG A 87 -1.89 1.87 -9.71
C ARG A 87 -2.11 0.60 -10.51
N VAL A 88 -3.19 -0.11 -10.23
CA VAL A 88 -3.41 -1.44 -10.80
C VAL A 88 -4.74 -1.55 -11.52
N ASP A 89 -4.74 -2.21 -12.68
CA ASP A 89 -5.97 -2.72 -13.30
C ASP A 89 -6.21 -4.18 -12.86
N CYS A 90 -7.31 -4.77 -13.32
CA CYS A 90 -7.66 -6.15 -12.98
C CYS A 90 -6.66 -7.18 -13.51
N MET A 91 -6.02 -6.90 -14.65
CA MET A 91 -5.10 -7.81 -15.32
C MET A 91 -3.73 -7.79 -14.62
N TYR A 92 -3.17 -6.61 -14.42
CA TYR A 92 -1.94 -6.37 -13.65
C TYR A 92 -2.06 -6.95 -12.24
N LEU A 93 -3.15 -6.67 -11.51
CA LEU A 93 -3.38 -7.24 -10.18
C LEU A 93 -3.27 -8.77 -10.18
N THR A 94 -3.91 -9.42 -11.17
CA THR A 94 -3.92 -10.87 -11.28
C THR A 94 -2.53 -11.41 -11.51
N PHE A 95 -1.80 -10.88 -12.50
CA PHE A 95 -0.43 -11.31 -12.79
C PHE A 95 0.48 -11.05 -11.61
N ARG A 96 0.47 -9.83 -11.08
CA ARG A 96 1.37 -9.42 -10.00
C ARG A 96 1.18 -10.26 -8.74
N ALA A 97 -0.05 -10.53 -8.34
CA ALA A 97 -0.33 -11.38 -7.18
C ALA A 97 0.12 -12.83 -7.39
N VAL A 98 0.00 -13.36 -8.61
CA VAL A 98 0.46 -14.71 -8.97
C VAL A 98 1.98 -14.78 -9.02
N GLU A 99 2.66 -13.84 -9.68
CA GLU A 99 4.11 -13.84 -9.78
C GLU A 99 4.77 -13.74 -8.40
N LEU A 100 4.28 -12.85 -7.53
CA LEU A 100 4.73 -12.76 -6.13
C LEU A 100 4.43 -14.03 -5.32
N ALA A 101 3.35 -14.75 -5.66
CA ALA A 101 2.96 -15.99 -5.00
C ALA A 101 3.70 -17.22 -5.52
N LEU A 102 4.39 -17.16 -6.66
CA LEU A 102 5.14 -18.29 -7.23
C LEU A 102 6.65 -18.14 -7.04
N SER A 103 7.14 -16.91 -7.00
CA SER A 103 8.55 -16.55 -6.80
C SER A 103 9.04 -16.70 -5.36
N GLY A 104 10.37 -16.78 -5.22
CA GLY A 104 11.10 -16.76 -3.95
C GLY A 104 11.87 -15.45 -3.70
N THR A 105 12.12 -14.64 -4.73
CA THR A 105 12.74 -13.30 -4.64
C THR A 105 11.95 -12.25 -5.45
N PRO A 106 12.16 -10.94 -5.24
CA PRO A 106 11.54 -9.89 -6.05
C PRO A 106 11.93 -9.96 -7.52
N GLU A 107 13.17 -10.33 -7.83
CA GLU A 107 13.68 -10.45 -9.20
C GLU A 107 13.01 -11.61 -9.93
N GLU A 108 12.75 -12.72 -9.25
CA GLU A 108 11.97 -13.83 -9.80
C GLU A 108 10.48 -13.48 -9.99
N ALA A 109 9.98 -12.44 -9.33
CA ALA A 109 8.58 -12.03 -9.38
C ALA A 109 8.26 -11.09 -10.55
N VAL A 110 9.21 -10.89 -11.46
CA VAL A 110 9.14 -9.99 -12.62
C VAL A 110 9.65 -10.64 -13.91
N ASP A 111 9.92 -11.95 -13.88
CA ASP A 111 10.31 -12.78 -15.04
C ASP A 111 9.07 -13.30 -15.79
#